data_AF-A0A323UPD7-F1
#
_entry.id   AF-A0A323UPD7-F1
#
_cell.length_a   1.000
_cell.length_b   1.000
_cell.length_c   1.000
_cell.angle_alpha   90.00
_cell.angle_beta   90.00
_cell.angle_gamma   90.00
#
_symmetry.space_group_name_H-M   'P 1'
#
loop_
_entity.id
_entity.type
_entity.pdbx_description
1 polymer ?
#
loop_
_entity_poly.entity_id
_entity_poly.type
_entity_poly.pdbx_seq_one_letter_code
_entity_poly.pdbx_strand_id
1 'polypeptide(L)'
;MLIVGAGISGIGAAYHLTTQCPGTRFAVLEAQDGFGGTWRTHRYPGIRSDSDLYTFGYRFKPWTGKPIATAAEIRDYLEEVIDDHDLARHIRYRHRIVSASWSSEDACWTIEALRGEGGETVRFTANFLWMCQGYYRHSEGYTPEWPGMAEFKGRIVHPQTWPDDLDISGKRVVVIGSGATAATLVPSIAPAAEHVTVLQRSPTYFIPGRNKIEIADTLRELGVSEDWIHEIVRRKILFDQATFTRRSMSEPEVVKQELLAGVRAHLGPDAELDPHFTPSYRPWRQRIAFVPDGDLFKAIAAGKASVVTDEIERFTETGIQLKSGDTLEADIVVTATGFNLNVLGDIAFSIDGKALDFADTVTYRGMMFTGVPNMAWVFGYFRASWTLRADLVADFVCRLLEHMKASGYRSVVPALRPEDRDMPLLPWIDPENFNPGYLMRGMHLLPKRGDKPEWQHSQDYWTEKDQFPTIDLADPAFVYAT
;
A
#
# COMPACT_ATOMS: atom_id res chain seq x y z
N MET A 1 -2.41 23.40 -9.72
CA MET A 1 -2.12 22.29 -8.79
C MET A 1 -1.41 21.16 -9.55
N LEU A 2 -0.58 20.37 -8.87
CA LEU A 2 0.06 19.20 -9.46
C LEU A 2 -0.19 17.97 -8.57
N ILE A 3 -0.66 16.88 -9.16
CA ILE A 3 -0.78 15.57 -8.50
C ILE A 3 0.39 14.70 -8.97
N VAL A 4 1.01 13.98 -8.05
CA VAL A 4 2.14 13.08 -8.34
C VAL A 4 1.66 11.63 -8.30
N GLY A 5 1.74 10.93 -9.43
CA GLY A 5 1.34 9.54 -9.62
C GLY A 5 -0.08 9.38 -10.16
N ALA A 6 -0.27 8.47 -11.12
CA ALA A 6 -1.54 8.04 -11.69
C ALA A 6 -1.93 6.61 -11.26
N GLY A 7 -1.63 6.28 -10.00
CA GLY A 7 -2.21 5.14 -9.31
C GLY A 7 -3.59 5.48 -8.73
N ILE A 8 -4.13 4.56 -7.91
CA ILE A 8 -5.48 4.69 -7.34
C ILE A 8 -5.67 6.00 -6.54
N SER A 9 -4.66 6.48 -5.82
CA SER A 9 -4.75 7.77 -5.11
C SER A 9 -4.79 8.96 -6.05
N GLY A 10 -4.00 8.95 -7.12
CA GLY A 10 -3.91 10.07 -8.05
C GLY A 10 -5.15 10.21 -8.93
N ILE A 11 -5.69 9.08 -9.38
CA ILE A 11 -6.96 9.03 -10.12
C ILE A 11 -8.11 9.51 -9.23
N GLY A 12 -8.19 9.03 -7.99
CA GLY A 12 -9.17 9.51 -7.01
C GLY A 12 -9.04 11.02 -6.76
N ALA A 13 -7.82 11.51 -6.50
CA ALA A 13 -7.55 12.94 -6.32
C ALA A 13 -8.01 13.78 -7.53
N ALA A 14 -7.76 13.32 -8.76
CA ALA A 14 -8.20 14.00 -9.97
C ALA A 14 -9.73 14.05 -10.10
N TYR A 15 -10.42 12.96 -9.77
CA TYR A 15 -11.89 12.93 -9.69
C TYR A 15 -12.41 13.95 -8.68
N HIS A 16 -11.87 13.95 -7.46
CA HIS A 16 -12.28 14.87 -6.39
C HIS A 16 -12.05 16.34 -6.78
N LEU A 17 -10.91 16.69 -7.39
CA LEU A 17 -10.68 18.06 -7.87
C LEU A 17 -11.68 18.48 -8.96
N THR A 18 -11.99 17.57 -9.89
CA THR A 18 -12.92 17.85 -10.98
C THR A 18 -14.33 18.09 -10.47
N THR A 19 -14.76 17.32 -9.47
CA THR A 19 -16.13 17.34 -8.94
C THR A 19 -16.35 18.35 -7.82
N GLN A 20 -15.39 18.48 -6.89
CA GLN A 20 -15.53 19.33 -5.70
C GLN A 20 -14.88 20.70 -5.88
N CYS A 21 -13.86 20.85 -6.74
CA CYS A 21 -13.20 22.14 -6.97
C CYS A 21 -13.28 22.57 -8.45
N PRO A 22 -14.49 22.70 -9.04
CA PRO A 22 -14.66 22.97 -10.45
C PRO A 22 -13.94 24.26 -10.88
N GLY A 23 -13.27 24.18 -12.04
CA GLY A 23 -12.45 25.27 -12.59
C GLY A 23 -11.01 25.30 -12.09
N THR A 24 -10.61 24.41 -11.17
CA THR A 24 -9.22 24.27 -10.75
C THR A 24 -8.36 23.71 -11.89
N ARG A 25 -7.29 24.42 -12.27
CA ARG A 25 -6.31 23.90 -13.24
C ARG A 25 -5.34 22.94 -12.55
N PHE A 26 -5.34 21.68 -12.98
CA PHE A 26 -4.42 20.67 -12.47
C PHE A 26 -3.88 19.75 -13.58
N ALA A 27 -2.76 19.09 -13.26
CA ALA A 27 -2.20 17.99 -14.03
C ALA A 27 -1.73 16.88 -13.09
N VAL A 28 -1.74 15.64 -13.57
CA VAL A 28 -1.20 14.45 -12.91
C VAL A 28 0.07 14.05 -13.65
N LEU A 29 1.20 13.93 -12.97
CA LEU A 29 2.44 13.41 -13.58
C LEU A 29 2.66 11.95 -13.15
N GLU A 30 2.85 11.07 -14.12
CA GLU A 30 3.12 9.65 -13.91
C GLU A 30 4.44 9.26 -14.57
N ALA A 31 5.32 8.58 -13.82
CA ALA A 31 6.60 8.14 -14.32
C ALA A 31 6.46 6.98 -15.33
N GLN A 32 5.48 6.11 -15.12
CA GLN A 32 5.15 5.01 -16.02
C GLN A 32 4.53 5.51 -17.32
N ASP A 33 4.49 4.64 -18.33
CA ASP A 33 3.85 4.85 -19.63
C ASP A 33 2.32 4.59 -19.62
N GLY A 34 1.74 4.31 -18.46
CA GLY A 34 0.32 4.09 -18.27
C GLY A 34 -0.09 4.19 -16.79
N PHE A 35 -1.39 4.16 -16.51
CA PHE A 35 -1.95 4.27 -15.18
C PHE A 35 -1.93 2.95 -14.38
N GLY A 36 -2.27 3.03 -13.10
CA GLY A 36 -2.53 1.87 -12.24
C GLY A 36 -1.51 1.67 -11.11
N GLY A 37 -0.35 2.34 -11.17
CA GLY A 37 0.69 2.25 -10.14
C GLY A 37 1.10 0.80 -9.87
N THR A 38 0.92 0.34 -8.62
CA THR A 38 1.22 -1.04 -8.18
C THR A 38 0.62 -2.12 -9.09
N TRP A 39 -0.59 -1.91 -9.60
CA TRP A 39 -1.31 -2.87 -10.46
C TRP A 39 -0.77 -2.93 -11.89
N ARG A 40 0.07 -1.96 -12.27
CA ARG A 40 0.82 -1.96 -13.53
C ARG A 40 2.21 -2.55 -13.35
N THR A 41 2.91 -2.19 -12.27
CA THR A 41 4.34 -2.50 -12.13
C THR A 41 4.62 -3.91 -11.65
N HIS A 42 3.73 -4.49 -10.84
CA HIS A 42 3.85 -5.90 -10.47
C HIS A 42 3.37 -6.77 -11.62
N ARG A 43 4.17 -7.77 -12.02
CA ARG A 43 3.87 -8.64 -13.18
C ARG A 43 4.00 -10.15 -12.89
N TYR A 44 4.22 -10.53 -11.63
CA TYR A 44 4.29 -11.94 -11.25
C TYR A 44 2.91 -12.64 -11.39
N PRO A 45 2.85 -13.97 -11.56
CA PRO A 45 1.60 -14.71 -11.70
C PRO A 45 0.69 -14.59 -10.46
N GLY A 46 -0.61 -14.36 -10.70
CA GLY A 46 -1.62 -14.39 -9.63
C GLY A 46 -1.83 -13.09 -8.86
N ILE A 47 -1.33 -11.96 -9.34
CA ILE A 47 -1.53 -10.67 -8.66
C ILE A 47 -3.01 -10.38 -8.47
N ARG A 48 -3.36 -10.13 -7.20
CA ARG A 48 -4.69 -9.79 -6.73
C ARG A 48 -4.59 -8.88 -5.52
N SER A 49 -5.67 -8.19 -5.22
CA SER A 49 -5.81 -7.48 -3.95
C SER A 49 -5.86 -8.46 -2.79
N ASP A 50 -5.37 -8.03 -1.63
CA ASP A 50 -5.61 -8.68 -0.34
C ASP A 50 -6.70 -7.96 0.48
N SER A 51 -7.21 -6.84 -0.06
CA SER A 51 -8.33 -6.06 0.46
C SER A 51 -9.56 -6.28 -0.43
N ASP A 52 -10.75 -6.31 0.16
CA ASP A 52 -11.97 -6.46 -0.62
C ASP A 52 -12.26 -5.19 -1.46
N LEU A 53 -12.81 -5.36 -2.66
CA LEU A 53 -13.11 -4.26 -3.57
C LEU A 53 -14.38 -3.49 -3.23
N TYR A 54 -15.19 -3.98 -2.30
CA TYR A 54 -16.32 -3.18 -1.78
C TYR A 54 -15.81 -2.05 -0.87
N THR A 55 -14.67 -2.22 -0.22
CA THR A 55 -13.99 -1.17 0.55
C THR A 55 -12.81 -0.52 -0.19
N PHE A 56 -12.13 -1.27 -1.06
CA PHE A 56 -11.00 -0.78 -1.87
C PHE A 56 -11.45 -0.01 -3.12
N GLY A 57 -12.62 -0.30 -3.68
CA GLY A 57 -13.24 0.56 -4.68
C GLY A 57 -13.57 1.96 -4.10
N TYR A 58 -13.57 2.95 -4.98
CA TYR A 58 -13.98 4.31 -4.66
C TYR A 58 -15.43 4.38 -4.23
N ARG A 59 -15.73 5.27 -3.27
CA ARG A 59 -17.11 5.49 -2.81
C ARG A 59 -18.07 5.98 -3.90
N PHE A 60 -17.54 6.59 -4.96
CA PHE A 60 -18.30 7.17 -6.07
C PHE A 60 -18.43 6.24 -7.29
N LYS A 61 -17.74 5.10 -7.30
CA LYS A 61 -17.80 4.10 -8.37
C LYS A 61 -17.98 2.72 -7.73
N PRO A 62 -19.23 2.28 -7.52
CA PRO A 62 -19.54 1.00 -6.90
C PRO A 62 -18.86 -0.19 -7.60
N TRP A 63 -18.25 -1.06 -6.80
CA TRP A 63 -17.75 -2.35 -7.26
C TRP A 63 -18.84 -3.41 -7.22
N THR A 64 -18.96 -4.19 -8.30
CA THR A 64 -20.02 -5.21 -8.51
C THR A 64 -19.47 -6.63 -8.66
N GLY A 65 -18.15 -6.79 -8.79
CA GLY A 65 -17.51 -8.10 -8.99
C GLY A 65 -17.27 -8.89 -7.70
N LYS A 66 -16.37 -9.88 -7.80
CA LYS A 66 -15.88 -10.66 -6.65
C LYS A 66 -15.15 -9.75 -5.66
N PRO A 67 -15.19 -10.03 -4.34
CA PRO A 67 -14.57 -9.16 -3.35
C PRO A 67 -13.06 -9.07 -3.53
N ILE A 68 -12.36 -10.16 -3.85
CA ILE A 68 -10.94 -10.13 -4.17
C ILE A 68 -10.76 -10.13 -5.69
N ALA A 69 -10.30 -9.01 -6.22
CA ALA A 69 -10.08 -8.80 -7.65
C ALA A 69 -8.61 -8.95 -8.03
N THR A 70 -8.39 -9.40 -9.25
CA THR A 70 -7.09 -9.50 -9.93
C THR A 70 -6.55 -8.12 -10.30
N ALA A 71 -5.25 -8.04 -10.61
CA ALA A 71 -4.67 -6.79 -11.14
C ALA A 71 -5.36 -6.30 -12.42
N ALA A 72 -5.80 -7.22 -13.30
CA ALA A 72 -6.50 -6.88 -14.53
C ALA A 72 -7.86 -6.23 -14.22
N GLU A 73 -8.70 -6.88 -13.41
CA GLU A 73 -9.99 -6.34 -12.97
C GLU A 73 -9.87 -4.96 -12.28
N ILE A 74 -8.83 -4.76 -11.47
CA ILE A 74 -8.59 -3.45 -10.83
C ILE A 74 -8.15 -2.40 -11.86
N ARG A 75 -7.36 -2.78 -12.86
CA ARG A 75 -6.97 -1.87 -13.94
C ARG A 75 -8.16 -1.48 -14.80
N ASP A 76 -9.02 -2.42 -15.17
CA ASP A 76 -10.24 -2.16 -15.92
C ASP A 76 -11.15 -1.20 -15.13
N TYR A 77 -11.31 -1.42 -13.83
CA TYR A 77 -12.04 -0.51 -12.94
C TYR A 77 -11.47 0.92 -12.92
N LEU A 78 -10.14 1.05 -12.87
CA LEU A 78 -9.48 2.37 -12.91
C LEU A 78 -9.61 3.04 -14.28
N GLU A 79 -9.58 2.26 -15.37
CA GLU A 79 -9.81 2.75 -16.73
C GLU A 79 -11.21 3.32 -16.87
N GLU A 80 -12.23 2.59 -16.41
CA GLU A 80 -13.61 3.06 -16.40
C GLU A 80 -13.75 4.39 -15.64
N VAL A 81 -13.10 4.55 -14.48
CA VAL A 81 -13.12 5.80 -13.72
C VAL A 81 -12.45 6.95 -14.47
N ILE A 82 -11.37 6.67 -15.21
CA ILE A 82 -10.69 7.67 -16.03
C ILE A 82 -11.61 8.13 -17.17
N ASP A 83 -12.28 7.19 -17.83
CA ASP A 83 -13.13 7.45 -19.00
C ASP A 83 -14.45 8.12 -18.61
N ASP A 84 -15.15 7.58 -17.59
CA ASP A 84 -16.44 8.09 -17.08
C ASP A 84 -16.36 9.56 -16.64
N HIS A 85 -15.16 10.04 -16.27
CA HIS A 85 -14.92 11.37 -15.76
C HIS A 85 -13.94 12.20 -16.60
N ASP A 86 -13.59 11.75 -17.80
CA ASP A 86 -12.70 12.46 -18.75
C ASP A 86 -11.39 12.93 -18.08
N LEU A 87 -10.77 12.04 -17.29
CA LEU A 87 -9.56 12.35 -16.52
C LEU A 87 -8.30 12.20 -17.36
N ALA A 88 -8.34 11.46 -18.48
CA ALA A 88 -7.18 11.16 -19.31
C ALA A 88 -6.43 12.42 -19.77
N ARG A 89 -7.16 13.49 -20.10
CA ARG A 89 -6.59 14.78 -20.53
C ARG A 89 -5.73 15.48 -19.47
N HIS A 90 -5.89 15.10 -18.19
CA HIS A 90 -5.13 15.67 -17.08
C HIS A 90 -3.86 14.88 -16.78
N ILE A 91 -3.72 13.66 -17.30
CA ILE A 91 -2.62 12.75 -16.96
C ILE A 91 -1.51 12.86 -18.00
N ARG A 92 -0.27 13.03 -17.52
CA ARG A 92 0.93 13.05 -18.34
C ARG A 92 1.84 11.88 -17.95
N TYR A 93 1.81 10.84 -18.77
CA TYR A 93 2.66 9.66 -18.62
C TYR A 93 4.11 9.93 -19.02
N ARG A 94 5.03 9.07 -18.59
CA ARG A 94 6.47 9.18 -18.84
C ARG A 94 7.07 10.51 -18.36
N HIS A 95 6.57 11.04 -17.25
CA HIS A 95 7.08 12.23 -16.57
C HIS A 95 7.54 11.85 -15.16
N ARG A 96 8.82 11.52 -15.01
CA ARG A 96 9.40 11.19 -13.71
C ARG A 96 9.92 12.46 -13.03
N ILE A 97 9.26 12.87 -11.95
CA ILE A 97 9.72 14.01 -11.13
C ILE A 97 11.07 13.67 -10.49
N VAL A 98 12.00 14.60 -10.53
CA VAL A 98 13.34 14.47 -9.92
C VAL A 98 13.59 15.51 -8.83
N SER A 99 12.96 16.68 -8.93
CA SER A 99 13.05 17.72 -7.89
C SER A 99 11.76 18.52 -7.76
N ALA A 100 11.50 19.03 -6.56
CA ALA A 100 10.43 19.95 -6.25
C ALA A 100 10.93 21.01 -5.26
N SER A 101 10.89 22.27 -5.66
CA SER A 101 11.45 23.40 -4.90
C SER A 101 10.38 24.46 -4.65
N TRP A 102 10.11 24.75 -3.37
CA TRP A 102 9.20 25.82 -2.97
C TRP A 102 9.91 27.17 -2.94
N SER A 103 9.25 28.20 -3.47
CA SER A 103 9.59 29.62 -3.32
C SER A 103 8.52 30.30 -2.46
N SER A 104 8.93 30.81 -1.29
CA SER A 104 8.06 31.60 -0.42
C SER A 104 7.76 32.98 -1.03
N GLU A 105 8.66 33.54 -1.83
CA GLU A 105 8.45 34.79 -2.58
C GLU A 105 7.31 34.62 -3.61
N ASP A 106 7.31 33.52 -4.36
CA ASP A 106 6.32 33.26 -5.41
C ASP A 106 5.08 32.52 -4.90
N ALA A 107 5.11 32.03 -3.67
CA ALA A 107 4.15 31.07 -3.11
C ALA A 107 3.87 29.92 -4.10
N CYS A 108 4.94 29.29 -4.59
CA CYS A 108 4.86 28.32 -5.67
C CYS A 108 5.92 27.22 -5.57
N TRP A 109 5.52 25.99 -5.90
CA TRP A 109 6.42 24.89 -6.20
C TRP A 109 6.89 24.98 -7.65
N THR A 110 8.19 24.85 -7.87
CA THR A 110 8.81 24.55 -9.16
C THR A 110 9.20 23.07 -9.17
N ILE A 111 8.74 22.34 -10.18
CA ILE A 111 8.92 20.89 -10.30
C ILE A 111 9.72 20.61 -11.57
N GLU A 112 10.82 19.88 -11.44
CA GLU A 112 11.57 19.36 -12.59
C GLU A 112 11.29 17.87 -12.76
N ALA A 113 10.99 17.49 -14.00
CA ALA A 113 10.71 16.11 -14.36
C ALA A 113 11.48 15.72 -15.61
N LEU A 114 11.83 14.45 -15.71
CA LEU A 114 12.42 13.85 -16.90
C LEU A 114 11.29 13.27 -17.75
N ARG A 115 11.20 13.73 -19.00
CA ARG A 115 10.19 13.32 -19.98
C ARG A 115 10.74 12.26 -20.93
N GLY A 116 9.99 11.16 -21.04
CA GLY A 116 10.33 10.04 -21.93
C GLY A 116 11.60 9.30 -21.51
N GLU A 117 11.99 8.31 -22.32
CA GLU A 117 13.22 7.52 -22.06
C GLU A 117 14.50 8.33 -22.30
N GLY A 118 14.44 9.34 -23.17
CA GLY A 118 15.57 10.23 -23.48
C GLY A 118 15.93 11.20 -22.35
N GLY A 119 15.12 11.31 -21.29
CA GLY A 119 15.44 12.09 -20.10
C GLY A 119 15.43 13.61 -20.31
N GLU A 120 14.60 14.13 -21.21
CA GLU A 120 14.48 15.57 -21.41
C GLU A 120 13.94 16.22 -20.13
N THR A 121 14.69 17.15 -19.54
CA THR A 121 14.23 17.91 -18.39
C THR A 121 13.15 18.90 -18.79
N VAL A 122 11.96 18.74 -18.24
CA VAL A 122 10.82 19.65 -18.37
C VAL A 122 10.47 20.25 -17.01
N ARG A 123 9.96 21.49 -17.02
CA ARG A 123 9.61 22.23 -15.80
C ARG A 123 8.11 22.49 -15.71
N PHE A 124 7.58 22.35 -14.51
CA PHE A 124 6.22 22.68 -14.14
C PHE A 124 6.22 23.63 -12.94
N THR A 125 5.15 24.40 -12.79
CA THR A 125 4.89 25.18 -11.57
C THR A 125 3.50 24.87 -11.02
N ALA A 126 3.38 24.87 -9.69
CA ALA A 126 2.12 24.63 -9.02
C ALA A 126 2.04 25.34 -7.68
N ASN A 127 0.91 25.99 -7.42
CA ASN A 127 0.65 26.59 -6.10
C ASN A 127 0.40 25.53 -5.01
N PHE A 128 0.04 24.30 -5.38
CA PHE A 128 -0.18 23.20 -4.45
C PHE A 128 0.27 21.88 -5.06
N LEU A 129 0.95 21.07 -4.26
CA LEU A 129 1.51 19.77 -4.64
C LEU A 129 0.81 18.65 -3.86
N TRP A 130 0.27 17.65 -4.56
CA TRP A 130 -0.46 16.55 -3.95
C TRP A 130 0.23 15.22 -4.27
N MET A 131 0.86 14.66 -3.24
CA MET A 131 1.71 13.48 -3.31
C MET A 131 0.83 12.21 -3.24
N CYS A 132 0.61 11.57 -4.39
CA CYS A 132 -0.21 10.37 -4.59
C CYS A 132 0.59 9.17 -5.18
N GLN A 133 1.93 9.22 -5.07
CA GLN A 133 2.90 8.33 -5.70
C GLN A 133 2.96 6.91 -5.11
N GLY A 134 2.23 6.66 -4.02
CA GLY A 134 2.39 5.44 -3.23
C GLY A 134 3.65 5.48 -2.35
N TYR A 135 4.08 4.32 -1.88
CA TYR A 135 5.16 4.21 -0.89
C TYR A 135 6.23 3.15 -1.25
N TYR A 136 6.22 2.67 -2.49
CA TYR A 136 7.15 1.66 -2.98
C TYR A 136 8.11 2.26 -3.99
N ARG A 137 9.37 1.82 -3.95
CA ARG A 137 10.28 1.98 -5.08
C ARG A 137 9.85 0.99 -6.17
N HIS A 138 9.22 1.48 -7.25
CA HIS A 138 8.70 0.64 -8.32
C HIS A 138 9.79 0.06 -9.26
N SER A 139 10.98 0.67 -9.29
CA SER A 139 12.10 0.19 -10.12
C SER A 139 12.88 -0.97 -9.51
N GLU A 140 12.78 -1.19 -8.20
CA GLU A 140 13.66 -2.11 -7.48
C GLU A 140 12.99 -2.63 -6.20
N GLY A 141 12.87 -3.95 -6.13
CA GLY A 141 12.41 -4.66 -4.94
C GLY A 141 13.52 -4.86 -3.91
N TYR A 142 13.16 -5.31 -2.70
CA TYR A 142 14.15 -5.56 -1.67
C TYR A 142 14.59 -7.02 -1.70
N THR A 143 15.82 -7.28 -2.13
CA THR A 143 16.46 -8.59 -2.03
C THR A 143 17.66 -8.48 -1.08
N PRO A 144 17.65 -9.17 0.08
CA PRO A 144 18.83 -9.29 0.92
C PRO A 144 20.01 -9.93 0.18
N GLU A 145 21.22 -9.56 0.58
CA GLU A 145 22.43 -10.31 0.20
C GLU A 145 22.62 -11.49 1.15
N TRP A 146 22.84 -12.68 0.59
CA TRP A 146 23.17 -13.89 1.37
C TRP A 146 24.53 -14.46 0.94
N PRO A 147 25.29 -15.06 1.87
CA PRO A 147 26.53 -15.75 1.52
C PRO A 147 26.31 -16.80 0.43
N GLY A 148 27.21 -16.89 -0.54
CA GLY A 148 27.14 -17.87 -1.64
C GLY A 148 26.08 -17.59 -2.71
N MET A 149 25.30 -16.50 -2.61
CA MET A 149 24.19 -16.22 -3.54
C MET A 149 24.66 -16.14 -5.01
N ALA A 150 25.87 -15.62 -5.25
CA ALA A 150 26.49 -15.56 -6.57
C ALA A 150 26.96 -16.94 -7.11
N GLU A 151 27.05 -17.96 -6.25
CA GLU A 151 27.48 -19.32 -6.63
C GLU A 151 26.32 -20.18 -7.14
N PHE A 152 25.07 -19.81 -6.79
CA PHE A 152 23.86 -20.52 -7.21
C PHE A 152 23.75 -20.60 -8.73
N LYS A 153 23.64 -21.81 -9.27
CA LYS A 153 23.59 -22.05 -10.71
C LYS A 153 22.19 -21.92 -11.32
N GLY A 154 21.16 -21.91 -10.46
CA GLY A 154 19.77 -21.68 -10.87
C GLY A 154 19.46 -20.20 -11.09
N ARG A 155 18.18 -19.89 -11.30
CA ARG A 155 17.72 -18.51 -11.56
C ARG A 155 17.18 -17.87 -10.28
N ILE A 156 17.65 -16.66 -9.96
CA ILE A 156 17.09 -15.85 -8.87
C ILE A 156 16.16 -14.79 -9.47
N VAL A 157 14.94 -14.70 -8.96
CA VAL A 157 13.89 -13.83 -9.49
C VAL A 157 13.22 -13.05 -8.37
N HIS A 158 13.11 -11.73 -8.53
CA HIS A 158 12.29 -10.92 -7.64
C HIS A 158 10.88 -10.71 -8.23
N PRO A 159 9.78 -10.88 -7.48
CA PRO A 159 8.41 -10.76 -8.02
C PRO A 159 8.08 -9.42 -8.71
N GLN A 160 8.69 -8.33 -8.27
CA GLN A 160 8.48 -7.00 -8.87
C GLN A 160 9.08 -6.86 -10.28
N THR A 161 10.12 -7.64 -10.60
CA THR A 161 10.80 -7.65 -11.90
C THR A 161 10.69 -9.04 -12.54
N TRP A 162 9.50 -9.64 -12.44
CA TRP A 162 9.21 -10.96 -12.97
C TRP A 162 9.53 -11.05 -14.48
N PRO A 163 10.40 -11.98 -14.93
CA PRO A 163 10.75 -12.12 -16.34
C PRO A 163 9.62 -12.75 -17.16
N ASP A 164 9.39 -12.22 -18.36
CA ASP A 164 8.38 -12.74 -19.29
C ASP A 164 8.74 -14.13 -19.85
N ASP A 165 10.04 -14.49 -19.82
CA ASP A 165 10.61 -15.73 -20.36
C ASP A 165 10.79 -16.84 -19.29
N LEU A 166 10.32 -16.63 -18.06
CA LEU A 166 10.56 -17.58 -16.97
C LEU A 166 9.67 -18.82 -17.10
N ASP A 167 10.27 -19.94 -17.48
CA ASP A 167 9.61 -21.26 -17.43
C ASP A 167 9.85 -21.95 -16.09
N ILE A 168 8.75 -22.18 -15.36
CA ILE A 168 8.72 -22.85 -14.06
C ILE A 168 8.33 -24.34 -14.18
N SER A 169 8.02 -24.82 -15.39
CA SER A 169 7.45 -26.15 -15.61
C SER A 169 8.40 -27.26 -15.16
N GLY A 170 7.94 -28.10 -14.24
CA GLY A 170 8.76 -29.21 -13.71
C GLY A 170 10.03 -28.75 -12.99
N LYS A 171 10.07 -27.51 -12.49
CA LYS A 171 11.19 -26.98 -11.69
C LYS A 171 10.89 -27.04 -10.20
N ARG A 172 11.94 -27.21 -9.39
CA ARG A 172 11.91 -27.02 -7.94
C ARG A 172 12.09 -25.53 -7.65
N VAL A 173 11.08 -24.91 -7.04
CA VAL A 173 11.06 -23.47 -6.78
C VAL A 173 11.09 -23.21 -5.29
N VAL A 174 12.07 -22.43 -4.80
CA VAL A 174 12.06 -21.93 -3.42
C VAL A 174 11.60 -20.48 -3.41
N VAL A 175 10.53 -20.18 -2.69
CA VAL A 175 10.02 -18.82 -2.49
C VAL A 175 10.45 -18.33 -1.11
N ILE A 176 11.34 -17.34 -1.06
CA ILE A 176 11.82 -16.74 0.20
C ILE A 176 10.86 -15.63 0.62
N GLY A 177 10.21 -15.81 1.76
CA GLY A 177 9.22 -14.89 2.33
C GLY A 177 7.81 -15.46 2.32
N SER A 178 6.99 -15.04 3.30
CA SER A 178 5.64 -15.56 3.52
C SER A 178 4.56 -14.47 3.54
N GLY A 179 4.89 -13.27 3.07
CA GLY A 179 3.96 -12.14 3.02
C GLY A 179 2.91 -12.28 1.91
N ALA A 180 2.16 -11.20 1.67
CA ALA A 180 1.09 -11.16 0.66
C ALA A 180 1.54 -11.65 -0.73
N THR A 181 2.74 -11.26 -1.18
CA THR A 181 3.30 -11.71 -2.46
C THR A 181 3.45 -13.23 -2.56
N ALA A 182 3.88 -13.90 -1.49
CA ALA A 182 4.00 -15.36 -1.48
C ALA A 182 2.61 -16.02 -1.48
N ALA A 183 1.67 -15.47 -0.71
CA ALA A 183 0.30 -15.97 -0.61
C ALA A 183 -0.48 -15.94 -1.95
N THR A 184 -0.09 -15.07 -2.87
CA THR A 184 -0.68 -14.95 -4.22
C THR A 184 0.12 -15.71 -5.26
N LEU A 185 1.45 -15.63 -5.21
CA LEU A 185 2.33 -16.26 -6.19
C LEU A 185 2.32 -17.79 -6.08
N VAL A 186 2.53 -18.33 -4.88
CA VAL A 186 2.69 -19.78 -4.64
C VAL A 186 1.54 -20.61 -5.23
N PRO A 187 0.26 -20.33 -4.92
CA PRO A 187 -0.85 -21.11 -5.51
C PRO A 187 -0.94 -20.96 -7.04
N SER A 188 -0.42 -19.87 -7.60
CA SER A 188 -0.46 -19.61 -9.05
C SER A 188 0.65 -20.35 -9.82
N ILE A 189 1.78 -20.64 -9.18
CA ILE A 189 2.91 -21.33 -9.81
C ILE A 189 2.98 -22.83 -9.47
N ALA A 190 2.42 -23.23 -8.32
CA ALA A 190 2.45 -24.62 -7.84
C ALA A 190 1.87 -25.66 -8.82
N PRO A 191 0.83 -25.37 -9.64
CA PRO A 191 0.33 -26.34 -10.61
C PRO A 191 1.33 -26.71 -11.71
N ALA A 192 2.22 -25.79 -12.09
CA ALA A 192 3.19 -26.00 -13.18
C ALA A 192 4.57 -26.47 -12.67
N ALA A 193 4.97 -26.03 -11.47
CA ALA A 193 6.22 -26.45 -10.84
C ALA A 193 6.25 -27.96 -10.52
N GLU A 194 7.45 -28.52 -10.39
CA GLU A 194 7.63 -29.85 -9.80
C GLU A 194 7.19 -29.80 -8.33
N HIS A 195 7.73 -28.83 -7.58
CA HIS A 195 7.38 -28.54 -6.20
C HIS A 195 7.74 -27.09 -5.84
N VAL A 196 6.95 -26.46 -4.97
CA VAL A 196 7.21 -25.11 -4.46
C VAL A 196 7.44 -25.13 -2.95
N THR A 197 8.62 -24.74 -2.49
CA THR A 197 8.91 -24.62 -1.06
C THR A 197 8.89 -23.15 -0.65
N VAL A 198 8.00 -22.78 0.26
CA VAL A 198 8.02 -21.46 0.91
C VAL A 198 9.02 -21.50 2.05
N LEU A 199 10.11 -20.75 1.94
CA LEU A 199 11.07 -20.57 3.02
C LEU A 199 10.79 -19.26 3.75
N GLN A 200 10.53 -19.34 5.05
CA GLN A 200 10.20 -18.18 5.87
C GLN A 200 10.99 -18.16 7.18
N ARG A 201 11.36 -16.96 7.62
CA ARG A 201 11.93 -16.76 8.98
C ARG A 201 10.83 -16.60 10.04
N SER A 202 9.77 -15.88 9.69
CA SER A 202 8.65 -15.59 10.59
C SER A 202 7.35 -15.90 9.85
N PRO A 203 6.46 -16.73 10.41
CA PRO A 203 5.18 -17.03 9.79
C PRO A 203 4.30 -15.79 9.67
N THR A 204 3.39 -15.81 8.68
CA THR A 204 2.34 -14.81 8.48
C THR A 204 0.99 -15.36 8.95
N TYR A 205 0.12 -14.50 9.48
CA TYR A 205 -1.28 -14.88 9.74
C TYR A 205 -2.08 -14.88 8.43
N PHE A 206 -2.90 -15.91 8.23
CA PHE A 206 -3.74 -16.06 7.06
C PHE A 206 -5.23 -16.10 7.42
N ILE A 207 -6.06 -15.57 6.53
CA ILE A 207 -7.52 -15.74 6.56
C ILE A 207 -7.91 -16.46 5.26
N PRO A 208 -8.05 -17.80 5.28
CA PRO A 208 -8.68 -18.49 4.16
C PRO A 208 -10.20 -18.22 4.18
N GLY A 209 -10.77 -18.00 3.00
CA GLY A 209 -12.21 -17.78 2.88
C GLY A 209 -12.66 -17.74 1.43
N ARG A 210 -13.94 -17.98 1.16
CA ARG A 210 -14.47 -17.93 -0.21
C ARG A 210 -14.28 -16.55 -0.82
N ASN A 211 -13.97 -16.49 -2.12
CA ASN A 211 -13.98 -15.23 -2.86
C ASN A 211 -15.42 -14.82 -3.27
N LYS A 212 -16.31 -14.72 -2.28
CA LYS A 212 -17.74 -14.47 -2.44
C LYS A 212 -18.29 -13.79 -1.19
N ILE A 213 -19.28 -12.90 -1.34
CA ILE A 213 -19.97 -12.24 -0.24
C ILE A 213 -21.45 -12.64 -0.29
N GLU A 214 -21.86 -13.58 0.57
CA GLU A 214 -23.20 -14.17 0.52
C GLU A 214 -24.33 -13.14 0.56
N ILE A 215 -24.20 -12.10 1.39
CA ILE A 215 -25.21 -11.04 1.45
C ILE A 215 -25.30 -10.25 0.14
N ALA A 216 -24.20 -10.07 -0.59
CA ALA A 216 -24.23 -9.40 -1.88
C ALA A 216 -25.04 -10.22 -2.88
N ASP A 217 -24.81 -11.54 -2.91
CA ASP A 217 -25.48 -12.43 -3.85
C ASP A 217 -26.97 -12.60 -3.53
N THR A 218 -27.32 -12.71 -2.24
CA THR A 218 -28.73 -12.70 -1.81
C THR A 218 -29.44 -11.41 -2.23
N LEU A 219 -28.79 -10.25 -2.07
CA LEU A 219 -29.40 -8.97 -2.48
C LEU A 219 -29.57 -8.87 -4.01
N ARG A 220 -28.63 -9.41 -4.79
CA ARG A 220 -28.77 -9.51 -6.26
C ARG A 220 -29.95 -10.39 -6.66
N GLU A 221 -30.09 -11.56 -6.03
CA GLU A 221 -31.22 -12.47 -6.27
C GLU A 221 -32.57 -11.81 -5.94
N LEU A 222 -32.61 -10.92 -4.95
CA LEU A 222 -33.79 -10.14 -4.57
C LEU A 222 -34.06 -8.92 -5.47
N GLY A 223 -33.21 -8.64 -6.47
CA GLY A 223 -33.38 -7.52 -7.39
C GLY A 223 -33.04 -6.15 -6.80
N VAL A 224 -32.20 -6.10 -5.76
CA VAL A 224 -31.69 -4.83 -5.21
C VAL A 224 -30.68 -4.21 -6.18
N SER A 225 -30.69 -2.90 -6.37
CA SER A 225 -29.75 -2.22 -7.27
C SER A 225 -28.32 -2.29 -6.75
N GLU A 226 -27.32 -2.40 -7.64
CA GLU A 226 -25.90 -2.54 -7.27
C GLU A 226 -25.38 -1.43 -6.34
N ASP A 227 -25.89 -0.20 -6.46
CA ASP A 227 -25.53 0.90 -5.54
C ASP A 227 -25.85 0.56 -4.07
N TRP A 228 -27.05 0.00 -3.83
CA TRP A 228 -27.47 -0.40 -2.48
C TRP A 228 -26.74 -1.65 -2.03
N ILE A 229 -26.48 -2.59 -2.94
CA ILE A 229 -25.69 -3.79 -2.63
C ILE A 229 -24.29 -3.38 -2.18
N HIS A 230 -23.63 -2.52 -2.96
CA HIS A 230 -22.31 -2.03 -2.65
C HIS A 230 -22.27 -1.35 -1.29
N GLU A 231 -23.21 -0.43 -1.02
CA GLU A 231 -23.25 0.30 0.24
C GLU A 231 -23.52 -0.60 1.45
N ILE A 232 -24.47 -1.55 1.34
CA ILE A 232 -24.77 -2.50 2.42
C ILE A 232 -23.56 -3.39 2.70
N VAL A 233 -22.95 -3.93 1.66
CA VAL A 233 -21.77 -4.82 1.77
C VAL A 233 -20.58 -4.07 2.34
N ARG A 234 -20.30 -2.86 1.83
CA ARG A 234 -19.21 -2.00 2.30
C ARG A 234 -19.36 -1.70 3.78
N ARG A 235 -20.54 -1.30 4.25
CA ARG A 235 -20.81 -1.05 5.69
C ARG A 235 -20.60 -2.31 6.53
N LYS A 236 -21.09 -3.46 6.07
CA LYS A 236 -20.92 -4.73 6.78
C LYS A 236 -19.43 -5.09 6.92
N ILE A 237 -18.68 -5.02 5.82
CA ILE A 237 -17.25 -5.36 5.83
C ILE A 237 -16.46 -4.41 6.74
N LEU A 238 -16.73 -3.11 6.68
CA LEU A 238 -16.08 -2.13 7.57
C LEU A 238 -16.40 -2.40 9.05
N PHE A 239 -17.63 -2.80 9.36
CA PHE A 239 -18.05 -3.15 10.72
C PHE A 239 -17.35 -4.43 11.22
N ASP A 240 -17.32 -5.47 10.39
CA ASP A 240 -16.66 -6.74 10.70
C ASP A 240 -15.15 -6.55 10.87
N GLN A 241 -14.52 -5.78 9.97
CA GLN A 241 -13.09 -5.45 10.03
C GLN A 241 -12.74 -4.69 11.31
N ALA A 242 -13.54 -3.68 11.69
CA ALA A 242 -13.30 -2.93 12.93
C ALA A 242 -13.46 -3.80 14.17
N THR A 243 -14.45 -4.70 14.18
CA THR A 243 -14.60 -5.69 15.24
C THR A 243 -13.39 -6.62 15.31
N PHE A 244 -12.93 -7.14 14.17
CA PHE A 244 -11.77 -8.01 14.08
C PHE A 244 -10.47 -7.30 14.54
N THR A 245 -10.25 -6.05 14.12
CA THR A 245 -9.09 -5.26 14.56
C THR A 245 -9.13 -4.99 16.06
N ARG A 246 -10.28 -4.62 16.64
CA ARG A 246 -10.44 -4.42 18.08
C ARG A 246 -10.13 -5.71 18.86
N ARG A 247 -10.72 -6.84 18.44
CA ARG A 247 -10.49 -8.16 19.06
C ARG A 247 -9.00 -8.56 19.01
N SER A 248 -8.31 -8.26 17.91
CA SER A 248 -6.87 -8.52 17.77
C SER A 248 -5.99 -7.74 18.75
N MET A 249 -6.52 -6.71 19.41
CA MET A 249 -5.85 -5.98 20.49
C MET A 249 -6.34 -6.40 21.87
N SER A 250 -7.65 -6.57 22.06
CA SER A 250 -8.24 -6.88 23.38
C SER A 250 -8.15 -8.35 23.77
N GLU A 251 -8.15 -9.26 22.79
CA GLU A 251 -8.13 -10.72 22.97
C GLU A 251 -7.21 -11.41 21.94
N PRO A 252 -5.93 -11.00 21.84
CA PRO A 252 -5.04 -11.41 20.76
C PRO A 252 -4.83 -12.93 20.67
N GLU A 253 -4.83 -13.64 21.79
CA GLU A 253 -4.65 -15.10 21.80
C GLU A 253 -5.89 -15.83 21.26
N VAL A 254 -7.10 -15.35 21.57
CA VAL A 254 -8.33 -15.94 21.01
C VAL A 254 -8.34 -15.79 19.50
N VAL A 255 -8.05 -14.57 19.00
CA VAL A 255 -8.00 -14.31 17.56
C VAL A 255 -6.91 -15.13 16.88
N LYS A 256 -5.74 -15.30 17.52
CA LYS A 256 -4.69 -16.18 17.02
C LYS A 256 -5.21 -17.61 16.83
N GLN A 257 -5.90 -18.19 17.82
CA GLN A 257 -6.44 -19.54 17.70
C GLN A 257 -7.53 -19.65 16.63
N GLU A 258 -8.38 -18.64 16.44
CA GLU A 258 -9.37 -18.60 15.35
C GLU A 258 -8.70 -18.62 13.96
N LEU A 259 -7.65 -17.82 13.77
CA LEU A 259 -6.89 -17.78 12.52
C LEU A 259 -6.22 -19.13 12.24
N LEU A 260 -5.59 -19.74 13.25
CA LEU A 260 -4.99 -21.07 13.14
C LEU A 260 -6.01 -22.16 12.86
N ALA A 261 -7.20 -22.09 13.46
CA ALA A 261 -8.30 -23.00 13.18
C ALA A 261 -8.77 -22.89 11.71
N GLY A 262 -8.83 -21.67 11.17
CA GLY A 262 -9.13 -21.44 9.75
C GLY A 262 -8.11 -22.12 8.83
N VAL A 263 -6.81 -22.00 9.13
CA VAL A 263 -5.75 -22.71 8.38
C VAL A 263 -5.90 -24.24 8.51
N ARG A 264 -6.11 -24.76 9.72
CA ARG A 264 -6.29 -26.19 9.98
C ARG A 264 -7.49 -26.78 9.22
N ALA A 265 -8.58 -26.03 9.09
CA ALA A 265 -9.76 -26.47 8.35
C ALA A 265 -9.46 -26.76 6.86
N HIS A 266 -8.42 -26.13 6.30
CA HIS A 266 -7.98 -26.36 4.92
C HIS A 266 -6.85 -27.39 4.79
N LEU A 267 -5.97 -27.51 5.78
CA LEU A 267 -4.84 -28.46 5.75
C LEU A 267 -5.20 -29.86 6.28
N GLY A 268 -6.23 -29.97 7.11
CA GLY A 268 -6.63 -31.20 7.79
C GLY A 268 -6.30 -31.20 9.29
N PRO A 269 -6.90 -32.12 10.07
CA PRO A 269 -6.80 -32.13 11.53
C PRO A 269 -5.38 -32.42 12.04
N ASP A 270 -4.60 -33.21 11.31
CA ASP A 270 -3.25 -33.65 11.69
C ASP A 270 -2.14 -32.70 11.19
N ALA A 271 -2.52 -31.55 10.61
CA ALA A 271 -1.56 -30.58 10.08
C ALA A 271 -0.73 -29.95 11.21
N GLU A 272 0.59 -30.04 11.09
CA GLU A 272 1.53 -29.38 11.97
C GLU A 272 1.58 -27.86 11.66
N LEU A 273 1.00 -27.06 12.56
CA LEU A 273 0.94 -25.61 12.39
C LEU A 273 2.12 -24.86 13.01
N ASP A 274 2.79 -25.43 14.00
CA ASP A 274 3.99 -24.87 14.61
C ASP A 274 5.18 -25.68 14.08
N PRO A 275 6.18 -25.08 13.42
CA PRO A 275 6.48 -23.64 13.32
C PRO A 275 5.95 -22.93 12.07
N HIS A 276 5.20 -23.60 11.18
CA HIS A 276 4.96 -23.11 9.81
C HIS A 276 3.86 -22.05 9.66
N PHE A 277 2.94 -21.96 10.60
CA PHE A 277 1.78 -21.06 10.54
C PHE A 277 1.51 -20.34 11.84
N THR A 278 2.45 -20.40 12.81
CA THR A 278 2.29 -19.83 14.15
C THR A 278 3.22 -18.62 14.35
N PRO A 279 2.79 -17.39 14.01
CA PRO A 279 3.59 -16.19 14.26
C PRO A 279 3.87 -15.95 15.76
N SER A 280 5.04 -15.37 16.05
CA SER A 280 5.44 -14.95 17.40
C SER A 280 4.87 -13.59 17.82
N TYR A 281 4.21 -12.89 16.90
CA TYR A 281 3.58 -11.59 17.14
C TYR A 281 2.05 -11.72 17.21
N ARG A 282 1.38 -10.74 17.84
CA ARG A 282 -0.08 -10.70 17.91
C ARG A 282 -0.70 -10.42 16.53
N PRO A 283 -1.92 -10.91 16.23
CA PRO A 283 -2.63 -10.52 15.02
C PRO A 283 -2.63 -9.00 14.81
N TRP A 284 -2.50 -8.56 13.55
CA TRP A 284 -2.42 -7.16 13.13
C TRP A 284 -1.20 -6.33 13.59
N ARG A 285 -0.21 -6.90 14.32
CA ARG A 285 1.11 -6.25 14.46
C ARG A 285 1.91 -6.27 13.15
N GLN A 286 1.60 -7.23 12.29
CA GLN A 286 1.93 -7.21 10.87
C GLN A 286 0.67 -7.52 10.06
N ARG A 287 0.73 -7.30 8.75
CA ARG A 287 -0.42 -7.47 7.85
C ARG A 287 -0.86 -8.94 7.82
N ILE A 288 -2.17 -9.16 7.79
CA ILE A 288 -2.79 -10.47 7.68
C ILE A 288 -3.12 -10.70 6.20
N ALA A 289 -2.80 -11.88 5.67
CA ALA A 289 -3.02 -12.20 4.27
C ALA A 289 -4.33 -12.96 4.06
N PHE A 290 -5.23 -12.43 3.25
CA PHE A 290 -6.43 -13.16 2.83
C PHE A 290 -6.08 -14.15 1.70
N VAL A 291 -6.58 -15.39 1.82
CA VAL A 291 -6.33 -16.48 0.87
C VAL A 291 -7.67 -16.91 0.26
N PRO A 292 -8.08 -16.33 -0.89
CA PRO A 292 -9.34 -16.67 -1.54
C PRO A 292 -9.41 -18.17 -1.88
N ASP A 293 -10.53 -18.76 -1.50
CA ASP A 293 -10.87 -20.17 -1.66
C ASP A 293 -9.84 -21.13 -1.03
N GLY A 294 -8.97 -20.63 -0.16
CA GLY A 294 -7.89 -21.39 0.47
C GLY A 294 -6.89 -22.00 -0.53
N ASP A 295 -6.68 -21.35 -1.68
CA ASP A 295 -5.87 -21.87 -2.78
C ASP A 295 -4.43 -22.24 -2.40
N LEU A 296 -3.76 -21.42 -1.57
CA LEU A 296 -2.44 -21.74 -1.01
C LEU A 296 -2.46 -23.06 -0.22
N PHE A 297 -3.43 -23.22 0.67
CA PHE A 297 -3.54 -24.40 1.52
C PHE A 297 -3.96 -25.64 0.74
N LYS A 298 -4.76 -25.49 -0.31
CA LYS A 298 -5.08 -26.57 -1.25
C LYS A 298 -3.83 -27.06 -1.98
N ALA A 299 -2.94 -26.16 -2.41
CA ALA A 299 -1.68 -26.55 -3.04
C ALA A 299 -0.78 -27.32 -2.05
N ILE A 300 -0.75 -26.91 -0.78
CA ILE A 300 0.00 -27.60 0.28
C ILE A 300 -0.59 -28.98 0.57
N ALA A 301 -1.91 -29.06 0.78
CA ALA A 301 -2.61 -30.32 1.05
C ALA A 301 -2.49 -31.33 -0.12
N ALA A 302 -2.37 -30.83 -1.36
CA ALA A 302 -2.13 -31.65 -2.55
C ALA A 302 -0.66 -32.11 -2.70
N GLY A 303 0.24 -31.69 -1.80
CA GLY A 303 1.67 -31.99 -1.87
C GLY A 303 2.42 -31.26 -2.98
N LYS A 304 1.83 -30.20 -3.56
CA LYS A 304 2.45 -29.37 -4.61
C LYS A 304 3.26 -28.19 -4.06
N ALA A 305 3.02 -27.86 -2.79
CA ALA A 305 3.80 -26.87 -2.08
C ALA A 305 4.06 -27.33 -0.64
N SER A 306 5.11 -26.80 -0.02
CA SER A 306 5.39 -26.96 1.40
C SER A 306 5.87 -25.64 2.01
N VAL A 307 5.87 -25.56 3.33
CA VAL A 307 6.40 -24.42 4.08
C VAL A 307 7.52 -24.91 4.97
N VAL A 308 8.64 -24.19 4.99
CA VAL A 308 9.79 -24.42 5.86
C VAL A 308 10.02 -23.14 6.65
N THR A 309 9.98 -23.24 7.98
CA THR A 309 10.30 -22.13 8.88
C THR A 309 11.72 -22.30 9.37
N ASP A 310 12.64 -21.52 8.82
CA ASP A 310 14.06 -21.56 9.18
C ASP A 310 14.78 -20.29 8.70
N GLU A 311 16.05 -20.17 9.03
CA GLU A 311 16.96 -19.14 8.56
C GLU A 311 17.93 -19.68 7.52
N ILE A 312 18.24 -18.82 6.54
CA ILE A 312 19.26 -19.10 5.52
C ILE A 312 20.63 -18.95 6.15
N GLU A 313 21.46 -19.99 6.05
CA GLU A 313 22.89 -19.91 6.37
C GLU A 313 23.66 -19.38 5.15
N ARG A 314 23.48 -20.04 4.00
CA ARG A 314 24.11 -19.65 2.72
C ARG A 314 23.40 -20.30 1.53
N PHE A 315 23.61 -19.74 0.35
CA PHE A 315 23.31 -20.42 -0.91
C PHE A 315 24.42 -21.44 -1.24
N THR A 316 24.03 -22.48 -1.95
CA THR A 316 24.93 -23.48 -2.55
C THR A 316 24.78 -23.42 -4.07
N GLU A 317 25.60 -24.17 -4.81
CA GLU A 317 25.45 -24.23 -6.27
C GLU A 317 24.08 -24.73 -6.72
N THR A 318 23.41 -25.57 -5.92
CA THR A 318 22.15 -26.28 -6.26
C THR A 318 20.95 -25.85 -5.41
N GLY A 319 21.11 -24.93 -4.47
CA GLY A 319 20.02 -24.58 -3.56
C GLY A 319 20.43 -23.67 -2.40
N ILE A 320 19.81 -23.90 -1.25
CA ILE A 320 19.95 -23.08 -0.04
C ILE A 320 20.22 -23.99 1.15
N GLN A 321 21.34 -23.77 1.84
CA GLN A 321 21.61 -24.38 3.13
C GLN A 321 20.96 -23.55 4.25
N LEU A 322 20.23 -24.24 5.12
CA LEU A 322 19.56 -23.66 6.28
C LEU A 322 20.43 -23.77 7.54
N LYS A 323 20.14 -22.93 8.54
CA LYS A 323 20.85 -22.95 9.84
C LYS A 323 20.59 -24.21 10.66
N SER A 324 19.46 -24.89 10.43
CA SER A 324 19.20 -26.22 10.99
C SER A 324 20.17 -27.30 10.50
N GLY A 325 20.83 -27.08 9.36
CA GLY A 325 21.67 -28.06 8.67
C GLY A 325 20.99 -28.68 7.45
N ASP A 326 19.67 -28.52 7.29
CA ASP A 326 18.95 -28.99 6.11
C ASP A 326 19.32 -28.20 4.84
N THR A 327 19.09 -28.79 3.68
CA THR A 327 19.32 -28.14 2.37
C THR A 327 18.06 -28.19 1.53
N LEU A 328 17.65 -27.02 1.02
CA LEU A 328 16.56 -26.87 0.06
C LEU A 328 17.15 -26.78 -1.34
N GLU A 329 17.02 -27.85 -2.11
CA GLU A 329 17.38 -27.85 -3.51
C GLU A 329 16.42 -26.97 -4.34
N ALA A 330 16.97 -26.20 -5.28
CA ALA A 330 16.18 -25.27 -6.08
C ALA A 330 16.78 -25.11 -7.48
N ASP A 331 15.92 -25.08 -8.50
CA ASP A 331 16.31 -24.63 -9.83
C ASP A 331 16.02 -23.13 -10.00
N ILE A 332 15.03 -22.63 -9.25
CA ILE A 332 14.62 -21.22 -9.22
C ILE A 332 14.43 -20.80 -7.77
N VAL A 333 15.00 -19.64 -7.40
CA VAL A 333 14.74 -18.98 -6.12
C VAL A 333 13.98 -17.68 -6.38
N VAL A 334 12.81 -17.54 -5.75
CA VAL A 334 12.02 -16.32 -5.81
C VAL A 334 12.20 -15.53 -4.52
N THR A 335 12.69 -14.30 -4.61
CA THR A 335 12.91 -13.42 -3.47
C THR A 335 11.66 -12.60 -3.18
N ALA A 336 10.61 -13.23 -2.64
CA ALA A 336 9.37 -12.57 -2.19
C ALA A 336 9.57 -11.79 -0.88
N THR A 337 10.68 -11.04 -0.79
CA THR A 337 11.22 -10.40 0.42
C THR A 337 10.74 -8.95 0.62
N GLY A 338 9.74 -8.54 -0.16
CA GLY A 338 9.07 -7.24 -0.05
C GLY A 338 9.71 -6.18 -0.94
N PHE A 339 9.66 -4.93 -0.50
CA PHE A 339 10.02 -3.78 -1.31
C PHE A 339 10.89 -2.80 -0.52
N ASN A 340 11.51 -1.88 -1.24
CA ASN A 340 12.15 -0.71 -0.67
C ASN A 340 11.10 0.37 -0.43
N LEU A 341 11.00 0.83 0.82
CA LEU A 341 10.12 1.94 1.19
C LEU A 341 10.59 3.21 0.47
N ASN A 342 9.67 3.87 -0.23
CA ASN A 342 9.93 5.12 -0.94
C ASN A 342 8.72 6.05 -0.81
N VAL A 343 8.53 6.59 0.38
CA VAL A 343 7.32 7.34 0.73
C VAL A 343 7.17 8.68 0.01
N LEU A 344 8.26 9.24 -0.54
CA LEU A 344 8.28 10.55 -1.20
C LEU A 344 8.90 10.51 -2.60
N GLY A 345 9.04 9.32 -3.18
CA GLY A 345 9.32 9.11 -4.60
C GLY A 345 10.75 9.41 -5.07
N ASP A 346 11.76 9.39 -4.19
CA ASP A 346 13.14 9.83 -4.46
C ASP A 346 13.25 11.22 -5.09
N ILE A 347 12.31 12.09 -4.77
CA ILE A 347 12.29 13.46 -5.26
C ILE A 347 13.17 14.30 -4.34
N ALA A 348 14.07 15.09 -4.91
CA ALA A 348 14.83 16.07 -4.16
C ALA A 348 13.94 17.28 -3.83
N PHE A 349 13.61 17.46 -2.55
CA PHE A 349 12.79 18.59 -2.10
C PHE A 349 13.64 19.72 -1.54
N SER A 350 13.22 20.96 -1.79
CA SER A 350 13.79 22.14 -1.15
C SER A 350 12.76 23.23 -0.88
N ILE A 351 13.06 24.07 0.12
CA ILE A 351 12.28 25.25 0.50
C ILE A 351 13.24 26.42 0.55
N ASP A 352 13.01 27.45 -0.26
CA ASP A 352 13.82 28.68 -0.32
C ASP A 352 15.33 28.38 -0.47
N GLY A 353 15.64 27.43 -1.35
CA GLY A 353 17.01 27.01 -1.66
C GLY A 353 17.65 26.04 -0.65
N LYS A 354 16.98 25.68 0.45
CA LYS A 354 17.49 24.72 1.44
C LYS A 354 16.87 23.34 1.21
N ALA A 355 17.70 22.30 1.24
CA ALA A 355 17.22 20.92 1.14
C ALA A 355 16.27 20.59 2.30
N LEU A 356 15.18 19.87 1.98
CA LEU A 356 14.19 19.43 2.96
C LEU A 356 14.44 17.96 3.31
N ASP A 357 14.70 17.70 4.59
CA ASP A 357 14.63 16.36 5.16
C ASP A 357 13.28 16.18 5.87
N PHE A 358 12.50 15.21 5.41
CA PHE A 358 11.19 14.94 5.99
C PHE A 358 11.27 14.30 7.37
N ALA A 359 12.39 13.64 7.72
CA ALA A 359 12.61 13.10 9.05
C ALA A 359 12.67 14.17 10.14
N ASP A 360 12.92 15.43 9.76
CA ASP A 360 12.90 16.58 10.67
C ASP A 360 11.51 17.19 10.85
N THR A 361 10.53 16.77 10.04
CA THR A 361 9.16 17.27 10.12
C THR A 361 8.29 16.45 11.07
N VAL A 362 7.17 17.03 11.51
CA VAL A 362 6.08 16.32 12.17
C VAL A 362 4.87 16.30 11.23
N THR A 363 4.18 15.17 11.11
CA THR A 363 2.98 15.14 10.27
C THR A 363 1.77 15.71 11.00
N TYR A 364 1.02 16.60 10.35
CA TYR A 364 -0.37 16.86 10.72
C TYR A 364 -1.24 15.75 10.14
N ARG A 365 -1.82 14.94 11.02
CA ARG A 365 -2.70 13.80 10.74
C ARG A 365 -2.15 12.88 9.66
N GLY A 366 -0.84 12.70 9.54
CA GLY A 366 -0.23 11.89 8.49
C GLY A 366 -0.62 12.30 7.06
N MET A 367 -0.92 13.59 6.80
CA MET A 367 -1.30 14.08 5.47
C MET A 367 -0.68 15.42 5.07
N MET A 368 -0.15 16.19 6.01
CA MET A 368 0.68 17.38 5.74
C MET A 368 1.87 17.41 6.70
N PHE A 369 2.85 18.28 6.48
CA PHE A 369 4.11 18.28 7.23
C PHE A 369 4.38 19.66 7.80
N THR A 370 4.85 19.72 9.05
CA THR A 370 5.24 20.99 9.66
C THR A 370 6.33 21.65 8.86
N GLY A 371 6.18 22.95 8.58
CA GLY A 371 7.17 23.72 7.83
C GLY A 371 7.20 23.47 6.32
N VAL A 372 6.31 22.64 5.77
CA VAL A 372 6.21 22.38 4.32
C VAL A 372 4.96 23.03 3.74
N PRO A 373 5.09 24.07 2.90
CA PRO A 373 3.95 24.81 2.37
C PRO A 373 3.19 24.07 1.28
N ASN A 374 1.85 24.23 1.27
CA ASN A 374 0.97 23.82 0.17
C ASN A 374 1.22 22.41 -0.37
N MET A 375 1.45 21.46 0.54
CA MET A 375 1.68 20.07 0.18
C MET A 375 0.79 19.14 1.01
N ALA A 376 0.12 18.23 0.32
CA ALA A 376 -0.61 17.13 0.94
C ALA A 376 -0.05 15.78 0.49
N TRP A 377 -0.10 14.78 1.37
CA TRP A 377 0.43 13.44 1.16
C TRP A 377 -0.64 12.40 1.44
N VAL A 378 -0.84 11.51 0.47
CA VAL A 378 -1.77 10.40 0.59
C VAL A 378 -1.01 9.16 1.04
N PHE A 379 -1.22 8.80 2.30
CA PHE A 379 -0.86 7.50 2.83
C PHE A 379 -2.12 6.83 3.38
N GLY A 380 -2.42 5.61 2.93
CA GLY A 380 -3.62 4.87 3.31
C GLY A 380 -3.50 4.13 4.66
N TYR A 381 -4.48 3.29 4.97
CA TYR A 381 -4.42 2.44 6.17
C TYR A 381 -3.61 1.16 5.94
N PHE A 382 -3.05 0.60 7.02
CA PHE A 382 -2.44 -0.73 7.04
C PHE A 382 -3.45 -1.85 7.28
N ARG A 383 -4.55 -1.55 8.01
CA ARG A 383 -5.55 -2.53 8.45
C ARG A 383 -6.90 -2.42 7.76
N ALA A 384 -7.04 -1.41 6.90
CA ALA A 384 -8.24 -1.12 6.13
C ALA A 384 -7.82 -0.75 4.70
N SER A 385 -8.79 -0.70 3.80
CA SER A 385 -8.52 -0.39 2.39
C SER A 385 -7.91 0.99 2.20
N TRP A 386 -6.95 1.07 1.29
CA TRP A 386 -6.16 2.29 1.02
C TRP A 386 -7.04 3.49 0.62
N THR A 387 -8.04 3.24 -0.23
CA THR A 387 -8.93 4.26 -0.80
C THR A 387 -9.84 4.91 0.23
N LEU A 388 -10.23 4.21 1.30
CA LEU A 388 -11.03 4.78 2.38
C LEU A 388 -10.41 6.08 2.91
N ARG A 389 -9.09 6.05 3.15
CA ARG A 389 -8.37 7.23 3.62
C ARG A 389 -8.06 8.21 2.50
N ALA A 390 -7.77 7.72 1.30
CA ALA A 390 -7.52 8.58 0.14
C ALA A 390 -8.72 9.52 -0.12
N ASP A 391 -9.95 9.01 -0.05
CA ASP A 391 -11.18 9.80 -0.20
C ASP A 391 -11.32 10.84 0.92
N LEU A 392 -11.01 10.47 2.18
CA LEU A 392 -11.06 11.41 3.31
C LEU A 392 -10.03 12.54 3.17
N VAL A 393 -8.79 12.20 2.77
CA VAL A 393 -7.76 13.20 2.49
C VAL A 393 -8.17 14.08 1.31
N ALA A 394 -8.82 13.51 0.30
CA ALA A 394 -9.28 14.27 -0.86
C ALA A 394 -10.36 15.30 -0.52
N ASP A 395 -11.34 14.93 0.31
CA ASP A 395 -12.35 15.86 0.82
C ASP A 395 -11.72 16.99 1.64
N PHE A 396 -10.73 16.66 2.49
CA PHE A 396 -9.99 17.66 3.26
C PHE A 396 -9.22 18.63 2.35
N VAL A 397 -8.48 18.12 1.36
CA VAL A 397 -7.70 18.96 0.43
C VAL A 397 -8.62 19.87 -0.37
N CYS A 398 -9.77 19.38 -0.85
CA CYS A 398 -10.73 20.20 -1.59
C CYS A 398 -11.28 21.34 -0.71
N ARG A 399 -11.70 21.04 0.53
CA ARG A 399 -12.15 22.05 1.50
C ARG A 399 -11.07 23.09 1.82
N LEU A 400 -9.82 22.64 1.97
CA LEU A 400 -8.68 23.51 2.22
C LEU A 400 -8.44 24.48 1.05
N LEU A 401 -8.46 23.97 -0.19
CA LEU A 401 -8.27 24.80 -1.38
C LEU A 401 -9.39 25.84 -1.54
N GLU A 402 -10.64 25.47 -1.28
CA GLU A 402 -11.77 26.40 -1.29
C GLU A 402 -11.63 27.47 -0.21
N HIS A 403 -11.24 27.10 1.01
CA HIS A 403 -11.00 28.03 2.10
C HIS A 403 -9.89 29.04 1.76
N MET A 404 -8.77 28.57 1.23
CA MET A 404 -7.67 29.43 0.78
C MET A 404 -8.13 30.39 -0.31
N LYS A 405 -8.87 29.89 -1.32
CA LYS A 405 -9.41 30.71 -2.40
C LYS A 405 -10.38 31.78 -1.91
N ALA A 406 -11.29 31.42 -1.00
CA ALA A 406 -12.28 32.35 -0.45
C ALA A 406 -11.64 33.44 0.42
N SER A 407 -10.57 33.10 1.14
CA SER A 407 -9.86 34.01 2.04
C SER A 407 -8.71 34.79 1.38
N GLY A 408 -8.40 34.49 0.12
CA GLY A 408 -7.29 35.13 -0.60
C GLY A 408 -5.90 34.67 -0.14
N TYR A 409 -5.78 33.49 0.49
CA TYR A 409 -4.50 32.95 0.91
C TYR A 409 -3.76 32.28 -0.25
N ARG A 410 -2.46 32.56 -0.35
CA ARG A 410 -1.55 31.95 -1.33
C ARG A 410 -0.81 30.74 -0.77
N SER A 411 -0.61 30.68 0.55
CA SER A 411 0.00 29.51 1.19
C SER A 411 -0.63 29.14 2.52
N VAL A 412 -0.54 27.85 2.85
CA VAL A 412 -0.84 27.24 4.14
C VAL A 412 0.31 26.33 4.53
N VAL A 413 0.73 26.40 5.79
CA VAL A 413 1.79 25.58 6.37
C VAL A 413 1.31 25.06 7.71
N PRO A 414 1.29 23.74 7.95
CA PRO A 414 1.09 23.23 9.28
C PRO A 414 2.24 23.68 10.21
N ALA A 415 1.91 24.06 11.43
CA ALA A 415 2.87 24.37 12.48
C ALA A 415 2.40 23.80 13.81
N LEU A 416 3.34 23.43 14.69
CA LEU A 416 2.98 23.01 16.04
C LEU A 416 2.29 24.17 16.76
N ARG A 417 1.11 23.88 17.35
CA ARG A 417 0.41 24.84 18.20
C ARG A 417 1.31 25.23 19.38
N PRO A 418 1.16 26.41 19.99
CA PRO A 418 1.94 26.81 21.15
C PRO A 418 1.99 25.75 22.27
N GLU A 419 0.86 25.12 22.55
CA GLU A 419 0.69 24.05 23.55
C GLU A 419 1.21 22.67 23.13
N ASP A 420 1.64 22.52 21.88
CA ASP A 420 2.17 21.27 21.31
C ASP A 420 3.70 21.32 21.17
N ARG A 421 4.35 22.46 21.41
CA ARG A 421 5.79 22.65 21.14
C ARG A 421 6.70 21.72 21.91
N ASP A 422 6.31 21.38 23.14
CA ASP A 422 7.09 20.53 24.04
C ASP A 422 6.61 19.07 24.04
N MET A 423 5.73 18.68 23.11
CA MET A 423 5.24 17.30 23.04
C MET A 423 6.37 16.33 22.67
N PRO A 424 6.36 15.09 23.18
CA PRO A 424 7.33 14.08 22.77
C PRO A 424 7.20 13.79 21.28
N LEU A 425 8.35 13.79 20.58
CA LEU A 425 8.43 13.36 19.18
C LEU A 425 8.76 11.88 19.12
N LEU A 426 7.92 11.13 18.42
CA LEU A 426 7.98 9.68 18.31
C LEU A 426 8.19 9.25 16.84
N PRO A 427 8.65 8.01 16.60
CA PRO A 427 8.65 7.44 15.25
C PRO A 427 7.27 7.50 14.61
N TRP A 428 7.23 7.67 13.28
CA TRP A 428 6.02 7.88 12.48
C TRP A 428 4.86 6.92 12.80
N ILE A 429 5.21 5.67 13.10
CA ILE A 429 4.29 4.68 13.65
C ILE A 429 4.92 3.99 14.85
N ASP A 430 4.08 3.61 15.81
CA ASP A 430 4.49 2.78 16.95
C ASP A 430 4.79 1.34 16.50
N PRO A 431 6.02 0.82 16.71
CA PRO A 431 6.36 -0.58 16.38
C PRO A 431 5.53 -1.62 17.16
N GLU A 432 5.01 -1.28 18.35
CA GLU A 432 4.09 -2.18 19.06
C GLU A 432 2.71 -2.25 18.37
N ASN A 433 2.37 -1.20 17.62
CA ASN A 433 1.17 -1.14 16.81
C ASN A 433 1.38 -1.86 15.47
N PHE A 434 2.44 -1.54 14.71
CA PHE A 434 2.70 -2.13 13.39
C PHE A 434 4.19 -2.10 13.01
N ASN A 435 4.80 -3.26 12.74
CA ASN A 435 6.26 -3.37 12.56
C ASN A 435 6.76 -4.32 11.46
N PRO A 436 6.16 -4.34 10.25
CA PRO A 436 6.71 -5.18 9.18
C PRO A 436 8.13 -4.71 8.80
N GLY A 437 9.00 -5.66 8.44
CA GLY A 437 10.42 -5.40 8.23
C GLY A 437 10.72 -4.30 7.19
N TYR A 438 9.92 -4.18 6.13
CA TYR A 438 10.10 -3.13 5.12
C TYR A 438 9.92 -1.72 5.69
N LEU A 439 9.03 -1.55 6.66
CA LEU A 439 8.74 -0.26 7.28
C LEU A 439 9.83 0.08 8.29
N MET A 440 10.23 -0.90 9.10
CA MET A 440 11.27 -0.72 10.11
C MET A 440 12.62 -0.32 9.49
N ARG A 441 12.98 -0.87 8.32
CA ARG A 441 14.21 -0.48 7.60
C ARG A 441 14.21 0.99 7.18
N GLY A 442 13.05 1.55 6.82
CA GLY A 442 12.91 2.93 6.33
C GLY A 442 12.39 3.92 7.37
N MET A 443 12.14 3.51 8.62
CA MET A 443 11.48 4.35 9.63
C MET A 443 12.21 5.67 9.89
N HIS A 444 13.54 5.66 9.85
CA HIS A 444 14.38 6.83 10.07
C HIS A 444 14.28 7.89 8.97
N LEU A 445 13.70 7.55 7.81
CA LEU A 445 13.46 8.47 6.69
C LEU A 445 12.04 9.06 6.73
N LEU A 446 11.19 8.59 7.65
CA LEU A 446 9.82 9.06 7.78
C LEU A 446 9.74 10.27 8.72
N PRO A 447 8.74 11.15 8.53
CA PRO A 447 8.46 12.20 9.49
C PRO A 447 8.16 11.66 10.88
N LYS A 448 8.34 12.52 11.88
CA LYS A 448 7.97 12.23 13.27
C LYS A 448 6.46 12.37 13.47
N ARG A 449 5.98 11.80 14.57
CA ARG A 449 4.62 12.01 15.09
C ARG A 449 4.68 12.62 16.49
N GLY A 450 3.63 13.31 16.88
CA GLY A 450 3.38 13.71 18.27
C GLY A 450 2.57 12.65 19.04
N ASP A 451 2.29 12.92 20.30
CA ASP A 451 1.45 12.10 21.17
C ASP A 451 -0.05 12.47 21.14
N LYS A 452 -0.42 13.58 20.49
CA LYS A 452 -1.81 13.98 20.27
C LYS A 452 -2.36 13.51 18.91
N PRO A 453 -3.68 13.27 18.77
CA PRO A 453 -4.30 12.74 17.54
C PRO A 453 -4.02 13.55 16.28
N GLU A 454 -3.92 14.88 16.38
CA GLU A 454 -3.65 15.79 15.26
C GLU A 454 -2.24 15.61 14.70
N TRP A 455 -1.33 15.06 15.48
CA TRP A 455 0.07 14.85 15.09
C TRP A 455 0.37 13.38 14.77
N GLN A 456 -0.65 12.56 14.55
CA GLN A 456 -0.53 11.12 14.31
C GLN A 456 -1.22 10.69 13.02
N HIS A 457 -0.64 9.70 12.34
CA HIS A 457 -1.31 8.95 11.30
C HIS A 457 -2.18 7.84 11.92
N SER A 458 -3.46 8.13 12.16
CA SER A 458 -4.39 7.15 12.72
C SER A 458 -4.59 5.96 11.77
N GLN A 459 -4.74 4.77 12.35
CA GLN A 459 -5.12 3.55 11.62
C GLN A 459 -6.60 3.24 11.73
N ASP A 460 -7.38 4.14 12.34
CA ASP A 460 -8.80 3.96 12.61
C ASP A 460 -9.67 4.80 11.68
N TYR A 461 -10.21 4.13 10.66
CA TYR A 461 -11.17 4.71 9.73
C TYR A 461 -12.44 5.26 10.42
N TRP A 462 -12.95 4.58 11.45
CA TRP A 462 -14.20 4.98 12.10
C TRP A 462 -14.07 6.29 12.85
N THR A 463 -12.87 6.54 13.41
CA THR A 463 -12.54 7.83 14.01
C THR A 463 -12.28 8.89 12.94
N GLU A 464 -11.43 8.60 11.93
CA GLU A 464 -11.06 9.61 10.93
C GLU A 464 -12.23 10.04 10.02
N LYS A 465 -13.17 9.14 9.69
CA LYS A 465 -14.34 9.49 8.85
C LYS A 465 -15.22 10.57 9.49
N ASP A 466 -15.22 10.67 10.83
CA ASP A 466 -16.00 11.65 11.58
C ASP A 466 -15.14 12.90 11.91
N GLN A 467 -13.84 12.72 12.16
CA GLN A 467 -12.94 13.83 12.50
C GLN A 467 -12.52 14.69 11.30
N PHE A 468 -12.24 14.11 10.14
CA PHE A 468 -11.74 14.86 8.99
C PHE A 468 -12.74 15.92 8.49
N PRO A 469 -14.04 15.60 8.35
CA PRO A 469 -15.06 16.58 8.00
C PRO A 469 -15.17 17.75 8.98
N THR A 470 -14.76 17.57 10.24
CA THR A 470 -14.85 18.61 11.28
C THR A 470 -13.52 19.31 11.57
N ILE A 471 -12.45 19.05 10.80
CA ILE A 471 -11.20 19.79 10.94
C ILE A 471 -11.49 21.28 10.72
N ASP A 472 -11.14 22.09 11.73
CA ASP A 472 -11.23 23.54 11.69
C ASP A 472 -10.04 24.10 10.92
N LEU A 473 -10.31 24.72 9.77
CA LEU A 473 -9.26 25.31 8.93
C LEU A 473 -8.76 26.65 9.49
N ALA A 474 -9.41 27.21 10.52
CA ALA A 474 -8.91 28.37 11.26
C ALA A 474 -8.07 27.98 12.50
N ASP A 475 -7.86 26.68 12.73
CA ASP A 475 -7.04 26.19 13.84
C ASP A 475 -5.62 26.78 13.79
N PRO A 476 -5.01 27.17 14.94
CA PRO A 476 -3.65 27.70 14.99
C PRO A 476 -2.57 26.79 14.39
N ALA A 477 -2.87 25.51 14.18
CA ALA A 477 -2.01 24.59 13.46
C ALA A 477 -1.85 24.97 11.97
N PHE A 478 -2.77 25.74 11.37
CA PHE A 478 -2.68 26.18 9.98
C PHE A 478 -2.22 27.64 9.88
N VAL A 479 -0.97 27.85 9.44
CA VAL A 479 -0.41 29.18 9.23
C VAL A 479 -0.60 29.59 7.77
N TYR A 480 -1.36 30.64 7.54
CA TYR A 480 -1.66 31.16 6.20
C TYR A 480 -0.85 32.41 5.85
N ALA A 481 -0.58 32.62 4.55
CA ALA A 481 -0.02 33.87 4.01
C ALA A 481 -0.76 34.30 2.75
N THR A 482 -0.84 35.60 2.50
CA THR A 482 -1.53 36.23 1.35
C THR A 482 -0.60 36.63 0.22
#